data_AF-A0A3M6CY63-F1
#
_entry.id   AF-A0A3M6CY63-F1
#
_cell.length_a   1.000
_cell.length_b   1.000
_cell.length_c   1.000
_cell.angle_alpha   90.00
_cell.angle_beta   90.00
_cell.angle_gamma   90.00
#
_symmetry.space_group_name_H-M   'P 1'
#
loop_
_entity.id
_entity.type
_entity.pdbx_description
1 polymer ?
#
loop_
_entity_poly.entity_id
_entity_poly.type
_entity_poly.pdbx_seq_one_letter_code
_entity_poly.pdbx_strand_id
1 'polypeptide(L)'
;MSIYLFLLYKSIIGIHLGMHFCIPRARWPASEQRTPRMTDKHGTHRQRRAALFPKIPATATSLCPFRGPNVAIVPVRYALDRSRYDASPDTLKPLLKASKWTLMPNLKSRSYTLRQLYDGYVYVFDETAGTFHEYVSSAANGHLSRIVWTDAQIGIDRRSGADDGKPFLFYPRNNRLHIAFSPQQWTWRICEHLCSNPASRASWMKALDLKRYCTTMAEPDTLPLNRIAEAVADIDKEYVVDDDRFADSAIPASQASSEENQPLFAPLGADVFWQGSVDDQDSSLLIALDDPLAIFNDLGMQLAADQAAYRNWQAEHEHKVQIAQTVTTLCGAESEPEKLPASVRGNATLTQQYLSELEAYFEQCILEQAQISSSNVPGDFLLMPDMFKSLDMRKSIEMRYGSAPSDEALQAWKDRHKWRREVDLSGARQYLQQHLPAGDELLQQVRDTQSDFQRWATHIGTDPLKLFVDTTHPESLLYLQTVMLNLQIIYAQDNAASAWLAEQEANATTLFGTLRYGFSPALKHALHQEANALLNGLGDATNLATRIGELNGALNHQGFADKPWMKALKQPVQDTFKALGQLASGAGKATLESVLLA
;
A
#
# COMPACT_ATOMS: atom_id res chain seq x y z
N MET A 1 8.90 20.57 -26.62
CA MET A 1 9.35 20.59 -25.20
C MET A 1 8.69 19.52 -24.33
N SER A 2 7.60 18.86 -24.73
CA SER A 2 6.94 17.79 -23.96
C SER A 2 7.52 16.38 -24.20
N ILE A 3 8.10 16.13 -25.39
CA ILE A 3 8.73 14.83 -25.74
C ILE A 3 10.11 14.64 -25.10
N TYR A 4 10.85 15.73 -24.84
CA TYR A 4 12.17 15.66 -24.20
C TYR A 4 12.08 15.38 -22.69
N LEU A 5 11.02 15.86 -22.01
CA LEU A 5 10.73 15.47 -20.62
C LEU A 5 10.36 13.98 -20.53
N PHE A 6 9.59 13.47 -21.49
CA PHE A 6 9.13 12.06 -21.50
C PHE A 6 10.29 11.06 -21.70
N LEU A 7 11.31 11.43 -22.48
CA LEU A 7 12.50 10.59 -22.71
C LEU A 7 13.50 10.62 -21.54
N LEU A 8 13.66 11.77 -20.88
CA LEU A 8 14.44 11.87 -19.62
C LEU A 8 13.75 11.11 -18.47
N TYR A 9 12.41 11.18 -18.39
CA TYR A 9 11.62 10.44 -17.41
C TYR A 9 11.74 8.92 -17.61
N LYS A 10 11.71 8.41 -18.85
CA LYS A 10 11.94 6.98 -19.14
C LYS A 10 13.38 6.50 -18.83
N SER A 11 14.40 7.32 -19.07
CA SER A 11 15.79 6.93 -18.75
C SER A 11 16.08 6.97 -17.26
N ILE A 12 15.52 7.91 -16.50
CA ILE A 12 15.67 7.96 -15.04
C ILE A 12 14.88 6.81 -14.37
N ILE A 13 13.68 6.51 -14.87
CA ILE A 13 12.88 5.34 -14.45
C ILE A 13 13.60 4.03 -14.82
N GLY A 14 14.22 3.92 -15.99
CA GLY A 14 14.97 2.73 -16.40
C GLY A 14 16.24 2.46 -15.58
N ILE A 15 16.90 3.51 -15.08
CA ILE A 15 18.11 3.38 -14.25
C ILE A 15 17.77 3.14 -12.77
N HIS A 16 16.67 3.71 -12.26
CA HIS A 16 16.24 3.49 -10.86
C HIS A 16 15.39 2.24 -10.65
N LEU A 17 14.52 1.83 -11.59
CA LEU A 17 13.85 0.52 -11.50
C LEU A 17 14.84 -0.64 -11.72
N GLY A 18 15.84 -0.45 -12.58
CA GLY A 18 16.87 -1.47 -12.84
C GLY A 18 17.80 -1.77 -11.67
N MET A 19 17.89 -0.87 -10.68
CA MET A 19 18.75 -1.04 -9.50
C MET A 19 18.01 -1.38 -8.21
N HIS A 20 16.67 -1.34 -8.15
CA HIS A 20 15.93 -1.66 -6.92
C HIS A 20 14.65 -2.49 -7.10
N PHE A 21 14.22 -2.78 -8.34
CA PHE A 21 13.04 -3.62 -8.56
C PHE A 21 13.24 -4.53 -9.76
N CYS A 22 14.00 -5.61 -9.57
CA CYS A 22 13.80 -6.82 -10.35
C CYS A 22 12.49 -7.49 -9.88
N ILE A 23 11.35 -7.11 -10.47
CA ILE A 23 10.17 -7.97 -10.48
C ILE A 23 10.55 -9.19 -11.34
N PRO A 24 10.68 -10.41 -10.78
CA PRO A 24 11.05 -11.56 -11.60
C PRO A 24 9.93 -11.83 -12.61
N ARG A 25 10.30 -11.82 -13.89
CA ARG A 25 9.48 -12.42 -14.95
C ARG A 25 9.02 -13.79 -14.50
N ALA A 26 7.70 -13.99 -14.43
CA ALA A 26 7.12 -15.28 -14.13
C ALA A 26 7.52 -16.35 -15.16
N ARG A 27 7.70 -17.57 -14.62
CA ARG A 27 7.92 -18.89 -15.23
C ARG A 27 9.36 -19.32 -15.50
N TRP A 28 9.96 -20.00 -14.52
CA TRP A 28 10.88 -21.14 -14.73
C TRP A 28 10.64 -22.22 -13.66
N PRO A 29 10.93 -23.50 -13.96
CA PRO A 29 10.34 -24.67 -13.32
C PRO A 29 10.98 -24.99 -11.96
N ALA A 30 10.18 -25.59 -11.09
CA ALA A 30 10.57 -26.09 -9.77
C ALA A 30 11.72 -27.10 -9.85
N SER A 31 12.90 -26.72 -9.36
CA SER A 31 13.77 -27.55 -8.52
C SER A 31 15.07 -26.81 -8.22
N GLU A 32 15.08 -25.96 -7.20
CA GLU A 32 16.32 -25.58 -6.53
C GLU A 32 16.17 -25.91 -5.06
N GLN A 33 17.06 -26.79 -4.57
CA GLN A 33 17.05 -27.32 -3.21
C GLN A 33 17.26 -26.18 -2.20
N ARG A 34 16.16 -25.59 -1.73
CA ARG A 34 16.16 -24.70 -0.56
C ARG A 34 16.52 -25.55 0.66
N THR A 35 17.68 -25.28 1.25
CA THR A 35 18.02 -25.79 2.58
C THR A 35 17.09 -25.11 3.60
N PRO A 36 16.36 -25.85 4.45
CA PRO A 36 15.54 -25.24 5.48
C PRO A 36 16.47 -24.63 6.51
N ARG A 37 16.70 -23.32 6.45
CA ARG A 37 17.37 -22.60 7.54
C ARG A 37 16.38 -22.57 8.70
N MET A 38 16.60 -23.42 9.71
CA MET A 38 15.90 -23.38 10.98
C MET A 38 15.88 -21.94 11.48
N THR A 39 14.71 -21.33 11.53
CA THR A 39 14.53 -20.07 12.24
C THR A 39 14.35 -20.39 13.72
N ASP A 40 14.85 -19.55 14.63
CA ASP A 40 14.80 -19.84 16.07
C ASP A 40 13.35 -19.84 16.65
N LYS A 41 12.34 -19.53 15.81
CA LYS A 41 10.93 -19.37 16.16
C LYS A 41 10.04 -20.60 15.91
N HIS A 42 10.62 -21.77 15.58
CA HIS A 42 9.88 -23.03 15.48
C HIS A 42 9.46 -23.65 16.83
N GLY A 43 9.93 -23.08 17.94
CA GLY A 43 9.73 -23.59 19.30
C GLY A 43 10.57 -24.82 19.61
N THR A 44 11.43 -24.71 20.62
CA THR A 44 12.21 -25.82 21.17
C THR A 44 11.32 -26.91 21.77
N HIS A 45 11.83 -28.13 21.93
CA HIS A 45 11.10 -29.20 22.64
C HIS A 45 10.61 -28.77 24.03
N ARG A 46 11.40 -27.95 24.74
CA ARG A 46 11.02 -27.42 26.05
C ARG A 46 9.83 -26.45 25.94
N GLN A 47 9.86 -25.54 24.98
CA GLN A 47 8.78 -24.58 24.74
C GLN A 47 7.49 -25.30 24.31
N ARG A 48 7.56 -26.24 23.37
CA ARG A 48 6.40 -27.06 22.96
C ARG A 48 5.76 -27.79 24.14
N ARG A 49 6.58 -28.39 25.00
CA ARG A 49 6.10 -29.04 26.23
C ARG A 49 5.45 -28.04 27.18
N ALA A 50 6.08 -26.87 27.39
CA ALA A 50 5.56 -25.85 28.29
C ALA A 50 4.27 -25.19 27.78
N ALA A 51 4.11 -25.08 26.45
CA ALA A 51 2.88 -24.61 25.81
C ALA A 51 1.71 -25.56 26.11
N LEU A 52 1.92 -26.88 25.97
CA LEU A 52 0.91 -27.91 26.23
C LEU A 52 0.64 -28.16 27.72
N PHE A 53 1.68 -28.10 28.54
CA PHE A 53 1.63 -28.35 29.98
C PHE A 53 2.09 -27.10 30.73
N PRO A 54 1.18 -26.13 30.96
CA PRO A 54 1.50 -24.94 31.75
C PRO A 54 1.93 -25.38 33.16
N LYS A 55 2.85 -24.62 33.77
CA LYS A 55 3.40 -24.92 35.10
C LYS A 55 2.39 -24.62 36.22
N ILE A 56 1.20 -25.20 36.15
CA ILE A 56 0.14 -25.06 37.14
C ILE A 56 0.11 -26.35 37.98
N PRO A 57 0.38 -26.30 39.30
CA PRO A 57 0.30 -27.49 40.14
C PRO A 57 -1.15 -28.01 40.23
N ALA A 58 -1.31 -29.33 40.12
CA ALA A 58 -2.59 -30.04 40.01
C ALA A 58 -3.55 -29.87 41.22
N THR A 59 -3.08 -29.33 42.35
CA THR A 59 -3.85 -29.18 43.60
C THR A 59 -4.70 -27.92 43.70
N ALA A 60 -4.76 -27.09 42.65
CA ALA A 60 -5.32 -25.75 42.76
C ALA A 60 -6.69 -25.60 42.07
N THR A 61 -7.67 -26.41 42.49
CA THR A 61 -9.03 -26.45 41.95
C THR A 61 -9.94 -25.30 42.40
N SER A 62 -9.46 -24.32 43.17
CA SER A 62 -10.38 -23.30 43.73
C SER A 62 -9.77 -21.94 44.05
N LEU A 63 -8.97 -21.30 43.17
CA LEU A 63 -8.61 -19.87 43.32
C LEU A 63 -8.08 -19.30 42.00
N CYS A 64 -8.71 -18.18 41.57
CA CYS A 64 -8.38 -17.18 40.54
C CYS A 64 -7.28 -17.56 39.51
N PRO A 65 -7.57 -17.51 38.19
CA PRO A 65 -6.59 -17.84 37.15
C PRO A 65 -5.33 -16.95 37.14
N PHE A 66 -5.35 -15.78 37.80
CA PHE A 66 -4.25 -14.81 37.79
C PHE A 66 -3.32 -14.94 39.01
N ARG A 67 -2.19 -15.65 38.89
CA ARG A 67 -1.30 -15.93 40.04
C ARG A 67 0.06 -15.21 40.04
N GLY A 68 0.54 -14.71 38.89
CA GLY A 68 1.81 -13.97 38.82
C GLY A 68 1.73 -12.53 39.35
N PRO A 69 2.79 -11.97 39.96
CA PRO A 69 2.89 -10.54 40.26
C PRO A 69 3.10 -9.68 38.99
N ASN A 70 3.54 -10.31 37.90
CA ASN A 70 3.89 -9.68 36.64
C ASN A 70 3.14 -10.32 35.48
N VAL A 71 2.99 -9.57 34.39
CA VAL A 71 2.34 -9.98 33.15
C VAL A 71 3.38 -10.00 32.04
N ALA A 72 3.37 -11.07 31.24
CA ALA A 72 4.14 -11.12 30.01
C ALA A 72 3.32 -10.55 28.85
N ILE A 73 3.94 -9.66 28.08
CA ILE A 73 3.32 -8.90 27.00
C ILE A 73 4.12 -9.17 25.72
N VAL A 74 3.48 -9.74 24.71
CA VAL A 74 4.07 -9.99 23.39
C VAL A 74 3.64 -8.87 22.43
N PRO A 75 4.53 -7.93 22.08
CA PRO A 75 4.18 -6.91 21.11
C PRO A 75 4.14 -7.50 19.70
N VAL A 76 3.10 -7.14 18.96
CA VAL A 76 2.91 -7.39 17.53
C VAL A 76 2.57 -6.07 16.84
N ARG A 77 2.46 -6.02 15.52
CA ARG A 77 2.14 -4.79 14.79
C ARG A 77 0.90 -4.94 13.92
N TYR A 78 0.22 -3.81 13.71
CA TYR A 78 -0.74 -3.68 12.63
C TYR A 78 -0.05 -3.82 11.27
N ALA A 79 -0.68 -4.57 10.37
CA ALA A 79 -0.19 -4.77 9.01
C ALA A 79 -1.36 -4.98 8.03
N LEU A 80 -1.03 -5.03 6.74
CA LEU A 80 -1.97 -5.51 5.72
C LEU A 80 -1.86 -7.02 5.57
N ASP A 81 -3.01 -7.64 5.34
CA ASP A 81 -3.13 -9.06 5.04
C ASP A 81 -2.64 -9.36 3.61
N ARG A 82 -2.71 -10.63 3.20
CA ARG A 82 -2.25 -11.11 1.88
C ARG A 82 -2.77 -10.24 0.73
N SER A 83 -1.93 -10.05 -0.29
CA SER A 83 -2.32 -9.29 -1.48
C SER A 83 -3.16 -10.16 -2.38
N ARG A 84 -3.75 -9.54 -3.41
CA ARG A 84 -4.30 -10.28 -4.55
C ARG A 84 -3.26 -10.99 -5.42
N TYR A 85 -1.97 -10.73 -5.19
CA TYR A 85 -0.84 -11.34 -5.91
C TYR A 85 -0.07 -12.35 -5.05
N ASP A 86 -0.48 -12.56 -3.80
CA ASP A 86 0.04 -13.59 -2.92
C ASP A 86 -0.21 -14.97 -3.53
N ALA A 87 0.57 -15.98 -3.13
CA ALA A 87 0.38 -17.35 -3.59
C ALA A 87 -1.01 -17.91 -3.21
N SER A 88 -1.63 -17.42 -2.14
CA SER A 88 -2.96 -17.82 -1.68
C SER A 88 -3.75 -16.60 -1.18
N PRO A 89 -4.24 -15.74 -2.09
CA PRO A 89 -4.84 -14.44 -1.76
C PRO A 89 -6.12 -14.55 -0.93
N ASP A 90 -6.84 -15.66 -1.03
CA ASP A 90 -8.10 -15.90 -0.30
C ASP A 90 -7.89 -16.39 1.14
N THR A 91 -6.66 -16.76 1.54
CA THR A 91 -6.35 -17.29 2.87
C THR A 91 -6.06 -16.15 3.86
N LEU A 92 -7.08 -15.34 4.11
CA LEU A 92 -7.00 -14.15 4.96
C LEU A 92 -7.10 -14.48 6.46
N LYS A 93 -6.47 -13.64 7.27
CA LYS A 93 -6.51 -13.68 8.74
C LYS A 93 -6.83 -12.27 9.28
N PRO A 94 -8.06 -11.78 9.08
CA PRO A 94 -8.43 -10.41 9.44
C PRO A 94 -8.44 -10.19 10.95
N LEU A 95 -8.38 -8.92 11.36
CA LEU A 95 -8.49 -8.52 12.77
C LEU A 95 -9.72 -9.15 13.47
N LEU A 96 -9.48 -9.85 14.58
CA LEU A 96 -10.52 -10.59 15.30
C LEU A 96 -11.53 -9.66 15.97
N LYS A 97 -12.83 -9.92 15.82
CA LYS A 97 -13.91 -9.07 16.41
C LYS A 97 -13.91 -9.00 17.95
N ALA A 98 -13.10 -9.83 18.62
CA ALA A 98 -13.06 -9.93 20.08
C ALA A 98 -12.31 -8.78 20.76
N SER A 99 -11.52 -7.99 20.03
CA SER A 99 -10.81 -6.83 20.58
C SER A 99 -11.31 -5.51 20.02
N LYS A 100 -11.00 -4.42 20.72
CA LYS A 100 -11.24 -3.05 20.28
C LYS A 100 -9.98 -2.54 19.61
N TRP A 101 -9.92 -2.71 18.30
CA TRP A 101 -8.79 -2.26 17.49
C TRP A 101 -8.82 -0.76 17.25
N THR A 102 -7.63 -0.22 16.99
CA THR A 102 -7.43 1.17 16.58
C THR A 102 -8.22 1.47 15.30
N LEU A 103 -8.84 2.65 15.27
CA LEU A 103 -9.64 3.10 14.14
C LEU A 103 -8.72 3.47 12.97
N MET A 104 -8.66 2.58 11.97
CA MET A 104 -7.95 2.80 10.71
C MET A 104 -8.94 3.09 9.57
N PRO A 105 -8.55 3.86 8.54
CA PRO A 105 -9.37 4.08 7.35
C PRO A 105 -9.78 2.76 6.67
N ASN A 106 -10.97 2.71 6.11
CA ASN A 106 -11.43 1.55 5.36
C ASN A 106 -10.74 1.49 3.99
N LEU A 107 -10.13 0.36 3.69
CA LEU A 107 -9.41 0.08 2.45
C LEU A 107 -10.24 -0.85 1.55
N LYS A 108 -10.18 -0.63 0.24
CA LYS A 108 -10.81 -1.48 -0.78
C LYS A 108 -9.89 -2.58 -1.29
N SER A 109 -8.60 -2.29 -1.38
CA SER A 109 -7.59 -3.14 -2.01
C SER A 109 -7.15 -4.30 -1.13
N ARG A 110 -7.09 -4.11 0.19
CA ARG A 110 -6.52 -5.03 1.20
C ARG A 110 -7.30 -4.98 2.52
N SER A 111 -7.16 -6.03 3.34
CA SER A 111 -7.69 -6.09 4.70
C SER A 111 -6.58 -5.89 5.75
N TYR A 112 -6.94 -5.46 6.95
CA TYR A 112 -5.99 -5.37 8.07
C TYR A 112 -5.83 -6.69 8.80
N THR A 113 -4.60 -6.95 9.26
CA THR A 113 -4.23 -8.11 10.10
C THR A 113 -3.17 -7.70 11.14
N LEU A 114 -2.75 -8.65 11.98
CA LEU A 114 -1.59 -8.51 12.85
C LEU A 114 -0.42 -9.33 12.32
N ARG A 115 0.78 -8.79 12.42
CA ARG A 115 2.03 -9.48 12.06
C ARG A 115 3.06 -9.32 13.19
N GLN A 116 4.07 -10.18 13.20
CA GLN A 116 5.20 -10.04 14.11
C GLN A 116 5.93 -8.70 13.90
N LEU A 117 6.59 -8.25 14.96
CA LEU A 117 7.60 -7.20 14.82
C LEU A 117 8.77 -7.70 13.98
N TYR A 118 9.39 -6.77 13.26
CA TYR A 118 10.66 -6.97 12.58
C TYR A 118 11.78 -6.25 13.34
N ASP A 119 12.97 -6.20 12.75
CA ASP A 119 14.13 -5.53 13.34
C ASP A 119 13.81 -4.05 13.60
N GLY A 120 14.00 -3.62 14.85
CA GLY A 120 13.64 -2.28 15.29
C GLY A 120 13.74 -2.13 16.80
N TYR A 121 12.95 -1.24 17.36
CA TYR A 121 13.00 -0.86 18.78
C TYR A 121 11.60 -0.79 19.38
N VAL A 122 11.47 -1.26 20.62
CA VAL A 122 10.25 -1.14 21.43
C VAL A 122 10.55 -0.25 22.63
N TYR A 123 9.69 0.74 22.85
CA TYR A 123 9.80 1.70 23.94
C TYR A 123 8.63 1.52 24.89
N VAL A 124 8.93 1.52 26.19
CA VAL A 124 7.92 1.39 27.24
C VAL A 124 8.12 2.49 28.28
N PHE A 125 7.12 3.34 28.44
CA PHE A 125 7.03 4.25 29.58
C PHE A 125 6.07 3.66 30.62
N ASP A 126 6.60 3.26 31.76
CA ASP A 126 5.81 2.82 32.90
C ASP A 126 5.31 4.05 33.66
N GLU A 127 4.04 4.39 33.48
CA GLU A 127 3.42 5.55 34.10
C GLU A 127 3.30 5.39 35.62
N THR A 128 3.18 4.16 36.10
CA THR A 128 3.05 3.87 37.55
C THR A 128 4.39 3.95 38.26
N ALA A 129 5.45 3.43 37.64
CA ALA A 129 6.80 3.47 38.19
C ALA A 129 7.58 4.76 37.84
N GLY A 130 7.13 5.53 36.84
CA GLY A 130 7.84 6.70 36.34
C GLY A 130 9.14 6.37 35.61
N THR A 131 9.24 5.17 35.02
CA THR A 131 10.46 4.67 34.37
C THR A 131 10.30 4.52 32.87
N PHE A 132 11.37 4.79 32.11
CA PHE A 132 11.42 4.60 30.67
C PHE A 132 12.38 3.48 30.30
N HIS A 133 11.92 2.56 29.46
CA HIS A 133 12.67 1.38 29.03
C HIS A 133 12.72 1.28 27.52
N GLU A 134 13.88 0.91 26.99
CA GLU A 134 14.16 0.73 25.57
C GLU A 134 14.58 -0.72 25.33
N TYR A 135 14.07 -1.32 24.24
CA TYR A 135 14.35 -2.70 23.84
C TYR A 135 14.70 -2.75 22.35
N VAL A 136 15.69 -3.55 22.00
CA VAL A 136 15.95 -3.97 20.60
C VAL A 136 15.03 -5.14 20.29
N SER A 137 14.27 -5.04 19.20
CA SER A 137 13.48 -6.13 18.61
C SER A 137 14.29 -6.81 17.53
N SER A 138 14.43 -8.13 17.60
CA SER A 138 15.06 -8.92 16.55
C SER A 138 14.03 -9.84 15.87
N ALA A 139 13.87 -9.68 14.56
CA ALA A 139 12.97 -10.47 13.74
C ALA A 139 13.40 -11.94 13.65
N ALA A 140 14.71 -12.17 13.60
CA ALA A 140 15.32 -13.48 13.38
C ALA A 140 14.99 -14.47 14.49
N ASN A 141 15.13 -14.04 15.74
CA ASN A 141 14.87 -14.88 16.92
C ASN A 141 13.59 -14.50 17.68
N GLY A 142 12.97 -13.35 17.40
CA GLY A 142 11.77 -12.88 18.08
C GLY A 142 12.01 -12.37 19.51
N HIS A 143 13.26 -12.11 19.90
CA HIS A 143 13.61 -11.61 21.22
C HIS A 143 13.59 -10.09 21.31
N LEU A 144 13.27 -9.61 22.50
CA LEU A 144 13.36 -8.22 22.94
C LEU A 144 14.49 -8.12 23.97
N SER A 145 15.59 -7.47 23.58
CA SER A 145 16.74 -7.25 24.46
C SER A 145 16.74 -5.84 25.02
N ARG A 146 16.71 -5.70 26.35
CA ARG A 146 16.67 -4.41 27.02
C ARG A 146 17.99 -3.66 26.85
N ILE A 147 17.93 -2.41 26.41
CA ILE A 147 19.05 -1.48 26.47
C ILE A 147 18.98 -0.78 27.82
N VAL A 148 20.00 -0.99 28.65
CA VAL A 148 20.11 -0.31 29.94
C VAL A 148 20.92 0.97 29.76
N TRP A 149 20.29 2.11 30.00
CA TRP A 149 20.95 3.40 29.88
C TRP A 149 21.98 3.58 31.00
N THR A 150 23.24 3.75 30.60
CA THR A 150 24.33 4.15 31.49
C THR A 150 24.53 5.66 31.45
N ASP A 151 25.22 6.24 32.44
CA ASP A 151 25.52 7.68 32.47
C ASP A 151 26.22 8.16 31.19
N ALA A 152 27.01 7.29 30.55
CA ALA A 152 27.68 7.57 29.29
C ALA A 152 26.75 7.61 28.07
N GLN A 153 25.53 7.10 28.18
CA GLN A 153 24.56 7.02 27.07
C GLN A 153 23.45 8.08 27.16
N ILE A 154 23.37 8.79 28.28
CA ILE A 154 22.46 9.92 28.47
C ILE A 154 22.87 11.02 27.49
N GLY A 155 21.92 11.51 26.70
CA GLY A 155 22.18 12.55 25.70
C GLY A 155 22.72 12.06 24.35
N ILE A 156 22.87 10.74 24.16
CA ILE A 156 23.38 10.16 22.91
C ILE A 156 22.23 9.54 22.10
N ASP A 157 22.20 9.83 20.79
CA ASP A 157 21.15 9.35 19.87
C ASP A 157 21.25 7.85 19.56
N ARG A 158 22.46 7.31 19.48
CA ARG A 158 22.73 5.88 19.23
C ARG A 158 23.16 5.18 20.51
N ARG A 159 22.39 4.18 20.94
CA ARG A 159 22.62 3.46 22.21
C ARG A 159 22.70 1.96 21.94
N SER A 160 23.62 1.30 22.64
CA SER A 160 23.92 -0.13 22.52
C SER A 160 24.11 -0.76 23.90
N GLY A 161 24.26 -2.09 23.99
CA GLY A 161 24.39 -2.80 25.27
C GLY A 161 23.09 -3.48 25.68
N ALA A 162 22.70 -4.46 24.88
CA ALA A 162 21.47 -5.20 25.06
C ALA A 162 21.71 -6.43 25.97
N ASP A 163 20.83 -6.67 26.94
CA ASP A 163 20.85 -7.87 27.81
C ASP A 163 20.36 -9.14 27.08
N ASP A 164 20.44 -10.29 27.75
CA ASP A 164 19.80 -11.54 27.33
C ASP A 164 18.31 -11.30 27.06
N GLY A 165 17.95 -11.30 25.77
CA GLY A 165 16.61 -10.96 25.33
C GLY A 165 15.57 -12.00 25.73
N LYS A 166 14.31 -11.59 25.80
CA LYS A 166 13.16 -12.49 25.99
C LYS A 166 12.13 -12.25 24.90
N PRO A 167 11.31 -13.24 24.51
CA PRO A 167 10.30 -13.05 23.47
C PRO A 167 9.06 -12.26 23.94
N PHE A 168 9.14 -11.61 25.11
CA PHE A 168 8.08 -10.82 25.72
C PHE A 168 8.65 -9.73 26.65
N LEU A 169 7.87 -8.68 26.82
CA LEU A 169 8.06 -7.68 27.86
C LEU A 169 7.46 -8.18 29.19
N PHE A 170 8.07 -7.84 30.33
CA PHE A 170 7.63 -8.34 31.63
C PHE A 170 7.47 -7.20 32.65
N TYR A 171 6.23 -6.92 33.04
CA TYR A 171 5.88 -5.75 33.87
C TYR A 171 4.91 -6.11 35.01
N PRO A 172 4.90 -5.35 36.12
CA PRO A 172 4.00 -5.60 37.23
C PRO A 172 2.53 -5.45 36.83
N ARG A 173 1.69 -6.37 37.32
CA ARG A 173 0.27 -6.48 36.95
C ARG A 173 -0.59 -5.26 37.27
N ASN A 174 -0.12 -4.38 38.16
CA ASN A 174 -0.86 -3.21 38.61
C ASN A 174 -0.43 -1.93 37.87
N ASN A 175 0.50 -2.04 36.93
CA ASN A 175 1.09 -0.89 36.28
C ASN A 175 0.33 -0.52 35.01
N ARG A 176 0.37 0.77 34.72
CA ARG A 176 -0.12 1.36 33.47
C ARG A 176 1.07 1.71 32.61
N LEU A 177 1.07 1.22 31.38
CA LEU A 177 2.18 1.35 30.44
C LEU A 177 1.76 2.17 29.22
N HIS A 178 2.75 2.81 28.60
CA HIS A 178 2.65 3.36 27.25
C HIS A 178 3.71 2.67 26.41
N ILE A 179 3.31 2.00 25.32
CA ILE A 179 4.18 1.15 24.51
C ILE A 179 4.17 1.64 23.05
N ALA A 180 5.34 1.72 22.44
CA ALA A 180 5.47 2.07 21.02
C ALA A 180 6.56 1.24 20.34
N PHE A 181 6.41 1.03 19.04
CA PHE A 181 7.41 0.41 18.18
C PHE A 181 7.95 1.45 17.20
N SER A 182 9.23 1.32 16.84
CA SER A 182 9.85 2.13 15.80
C SER A 182 10.93 1.33 15.06
N PRO A 183 10.98 1.39 13.72
CA PRO A 183 12.04 0.74 12.94
C PRO A 183 13.41 1.40 13.14
N GLN A 184 13.44 2.69 13.49
CA GLN A 184 14.67 3.43 13.81
C GLN A 184 14.76 3.66 15.31
N GLN A 185 15.99 3.68 15.84
CA GLN A 185 16.23 4.06 17.22
C GLN A 185 15.83 5.53 17.40
N TRP A 186 15.02 5.83 18.42
CA TRP A 186 14.64 7.19 18.75
C TRP A 186 15.87 8.03 19.12
N THR A 187 15.91 9.25 18.60
CA THR A 187 16.87 10.26 19.04
C THR A 187 16.66 10.57 20.52
N TRP A 188 17.69 11.08 21.17
CA TRP A 188 17.60 11.51 22.57
C TRP A 188 16.47 12.53 22.76
N ARG A 189 16.31 13.44 21.79
CA ARG A 189 15.26 14.45 21.77
C ARG A 189 13.85 13.83 21.84
N ILE A 190 13.57 12.80 21.06
CA ILE A 190 12.26 12.12 21.10
C ILE A 190 12.06 11.45 22.47
N CYS A 191 13.10 10.79 22.97
CA CYS A 191 13.05 10.14 24.27
C CYS A 191 12.75 11.14 25.39
N GLU A 192 13.46 12.27 25.43
CA GLU A 192 13.24 13.34 26.42
C GLU A 192 11.84 13.95 26.31
N HIS A 193 11.38 14.21 25.08
CA HIS A 193 10.04 14.75 24.83
C HIS A 193 8.95 13.81 25.36
N LEU A 194 9.05 12.51 25.08
CA LEU A 194 8.07 11.54 25.55
C LEU A 194 8.17 11.31 27.06
N CYS A 195 9.37 11.30 27.64
CA CYS A 195 9.52 11.28 29.11
C CYS A 195 8.82 12.49 29.77
N SER A 196 8.96 13.68 29.18
CA SER A 196 8.52 14.94 29.79
C SER A 196 7.09 15.36 29.43
N ASN A 197 6.49 14.82 28.37
CA ASN A 197 5.20 15.28 27.84
C ASN A 197 4.10 14.19 27.90
N PRO A 198 3.27 14.17 28.97
CA PRO A 198 2.19 13.19 29.12
C PRO A 198 1.14 13.22 28.02
N ALA A 199 0.82 14.40 27.48
CA ALA A 199 -0.19 14.52 26.41
C ALA A 199 0.29 13.89 25.10
N SER A 200 1.57 14.09 24.76
CA SER A 200 2.18 13.44 23.58
C SER A 200 2.25 11.92 23.77
N ARG A 201 2.67 11.43 24.95
CA ARG A 201 2.65 9.99 25.24
C ARG A 201 1.26 9.37 25.07
N ALA A 202 0.25 9.98 25.68
CA ALA A 202 -1.12 9.47 25.63
C ALA A 202 -1.72 9.47 24.21
N SER A 203 -1.20 10.33 23.31
CA SER A 203 -1.66 10.43 21.93
C SER A 203 -0.85 9.59 20.94
N TRP A 204 0.44 9.36 21.19
CA TRP A 204 1.35 8.75 20.21
C TRP A 204 1.71 7.30 20.55
N MET A 205 1.63 6.90 21.83
CA MET A 205 1.95 5.55 22.28
C MET A 205 0.68 4.78 22.65
N LYS A 206 0.72 3.44 22.55
CA LYS A 206 -0.39 2.57 22.98
C LYS A 206 -0.45 2.50 24.50
N ALA A 207 -1.55 2.97 25.07
CA ALA A 207 -1.80 2.84 26.50
C ALA A 207 -2.28 1.42 26.85
N LEU A 208 -1.71 0.83 27.89
CA LEU A 208 -2.06 -0.49 28.40
C LEU A 208 -2.22 -0.44 29.92
N ASP A 209 -3.44 -0.64 30.41
CA ASP A 209 -3.71 -0.79 31.84
C ASP A 209 -3.71 -2.27 32.22
N LEU A 210 -2.60 -2.75 32.79
CA LEU A 210 -2.45 -4.18 33.13
C LEU A 210 -3.41 -4.61 34.24
N LYS A 211 -3.76 -3.71 35.15
CA LYS A 211 -4.70 -4.01 36.24
C LYS A 211 -6.08 -4.29 35.68
N ARG A 212 -6.50 -3.44 34.75
CA ARG A 212 -7.79 -3.58 34.05
C ARG A 212 -7.79 -4.77 33.10
N TYR A 213 -6.68 -5.01 32.38
CA TYR A 213 -6.53 -6.20 31.56
C TYR A 213 -6.68 -7.48 32.39
N CYS A 214 -5.97 -7.62 33.51
CA CYS A 214 -6.08 -8.78 34.39
C CYS A 214 -7.49 -8.99 34.98
N THR A 215 -8.36 -7.98 34.91
CA THR A 215 -9.75 -8.08 35.37
C THR A 215 -10.72 -8.41 34.24
N THR A 216 -10.45 -7.92 33.02
CA THR A 216 -11.41 -7.92 31.90
C THR A 216 -10.99 -8.77 30.71
N MET A 217 -9.69 -9.03 30.55
CA MET A 217 -9.04 -9.65 29.38
C MET A 217 -9.38 -8.94 28.06
N ALA A 218 -9.74 -7.65 28.11
CA ALA A 218 -10.34 -6.92 27.01
C ALA A 218 -9.90 -5.45 26.94
N GLU A 219 -8.62 -5.18 27.19
CA GLU A 219 -8.07 -3.84 26.92
C GLU A 219 -7.99 -3.58 25.40
N PRO A 220 -8.09 -2.31 24.96
CA PRO A 220 -7.93 -1.95 23.55
C PRO A 220 -6.64 -2.49 22.96
N ASP A 221 -6.67 -2.87 21.69
CA ASP A 221 -5.52 -3.39 20.93
C ASP A 221 -4.88 -4.67 21.51
N THR A 222 -5.51 -5.33 22.48
CA THR A 222 -4.96 -6.54 23.12
C THR A 222 -5.78 -7.80 22.85
N LEU A 223 -5.12 -8.96 22.97
CA LEU A 223 -5.75 -10.27 23.04
C LEU A 223 -4.99 -11.18 24.03
N PRO A 224 -5.63 -12.21 24.60
CA PRO A 224 -4.94 -13.26 25.34
C PRO A 224 -3.87 -13.96 24.49
N LEU A 225 -2.73 -14.30 25.09
CA LEU A 225 -1.58 -14.87 24.37
C LEU A 225 -1.90 -16.21 23.70
N ASN A 226 -2.79 -17.01 24.27
CA ASN A 226 -3.21 -18.30 23.69
C ASN A 226 -3.93 -18.15 22.33
N ARG A 227 -4.35 -16.94 21.94
CA ARG A 227 -4.95 -16.64 20.63
C ARG A 227 -3.94 -16.12 19.60
N ILE A 228 -2.64 -16.14 19.90
CA ILE A 228 -1.61 -15.59 19.01
C ILE A 228 -1.61 -16.26 17.63
N ALA A 229 -1.72 -17.59 17.55
CA ALA A 229 -1.84 -18.32 16.29
C ALA A 229 -3.18 -18.08 15.56
N GLU A 230 -4.21 -17.56 16.21
CA GLU A 230 -5.47 -17.18 15.56
C GLU A 230 -5.40 -15.74 15.04
N ALA A 231 -4.69 -14.86 15.73
CA ALA A 231 -4.69 -13.43 15.47
C ALA A 231 -3.55 -12.94 14.57
N VAL A 232 -2.36 -13.56 14.63
CA VAL A 232 -1.14 -13.04 14.00
C VAL A 232 -0.80 -13.85 12.76
N ALA A 233 -0.83 -13.22 11.57
CA ALA A 233 -0.86 -13.92 10.29
C ALA A 233 0.42 -14.66 9.89
N ASP A 234 1.56 -14.25 10.43
CA ASP A 234 2.86 -14.92 10.26
C ASP A 234 3.21 -15.87 11.43
N ILE A 235 2.24 -16.15 12.31
CA ILE A 235 2.35 -17.16 13.38
C ILE A 235 1.37 -18.30 13.14
N ASP A 236 1.92 -19.50 13.05
CA ASP A 236 1.17 -20.74 12.88
C ASP A 236 0.97 -21.47 14.20
N LYS A 237 -0.03 -22.35 14.21
CA LYS A 237 -0.31 -23.22 15.35
C LYS A 237 0.66 -24.40 15.35
N GLU A 238 1.35 -24.61 16.45
CA GLU A 238 2.28 -25.72 16.78
C GLU A 238 3.55 -25.82 15.92
N TYR A 239 3.43 -25.68 14.60
CA TYR A 239 4.54 -25.77 13.65
C TYR A 239 4.38 -24.75 12.53
N VAL A 240 5.52 -24.26 12.03
CA VAL A 240 5.56 -23.32 10.91
C VAL A 240 5.20 -24.04 9.62
N VAL A 241 4.31 -23.43 8.83
CA VAL A 241 3.93 -23.85 7.48
C VAL A 241 4.50 -22.85 6.49
N ASP A 242 5.48 -23.31 5.70
CA ASP A 242 6.05 -22.52 4.61
C ASP A 242 5.14 -22.60 3.37
N ASP A 243 4.45 -21.50 3.08
CA ASP A 243 3.47 -21.35 2.00
C ASP A 243 3.72 -20.10 1.14
N ASP A 244 4.94 -19.55 1.19
CA ASP A 244 5.36 -18.32 0.51
C ASP A 244 4.47 -17.08 0.80
N ARG A 245 3.67 -17.09 1.89
CA ARG A 245 2.82 -15.95 2.26
C ARG A 245 3.64 -14.69 2.50
N PHE A 246 3.10 -13.54 2.13
CA PHE A 246 3.73 -12.23 2.29
C PHE A 246 5.06 -12.04 1.53
N ALA A 247 5.41 -12.91 0.59
CA ALA A 247 6.62 -12.78 -0.22
C ALA A 247 6.68 -11.46 -1.03
N ASP A 248 5.52 -10.88 -1.33
CA ASP A 248 5.35 -9.63 -2.07
C ASP A 248 5.08 -8.41 -1.17
N SER A 249 5.16 -8.58 0.16
CA SER A 249 5.03 -7.47 1.12
C SER A 249 6.35 -6.71 1.29
N ALA A 250 6.26 -5.48 1.81
CA ALA A 250 7.44 -4.66 2.10
C ALA A 250 8.37 -5.29 3.16
N ILE A 251 7.86 -6.21 3.97
CA ILE A 251 8.61 -6.99 4.96
C ILE A 251 8.29 -8.48 4.73
N PRO A 252 9.02 -9.15 3.82
CA PRO A 252 8.72 -10.52 3.44
C PRO A 252 8.99 -11.52 4.57
N ALA A 253 8.35 -12.69 4.47
CA ALA A 253 8.52 -13.79 5.42
C ALA A 253 9.84 -14.57 5.23
N SER A 254 10.49 -14.40 4.09
CA SER A 254 11.76 -15.05 3.76
C SER A 254 12.75 -14.02 3.19
N GLN A 255 14.02 -14.21 3.48
CA GLN A 255 15.09 -13.38 2.91
C GLN A 255 15.23 -13.67 1.41
N ALA A 256 15.15 -12.63 0.57
CA ALA A 256 15.52 -12.76 -0.84
C ALA A 256 17.02 -13.04 -0.97
N SER A 257 17.41 -13.99 -1.82
CA SER A 257 18.78 -14.48 -1.96
C SER A 257 19.77 -13.51 -2.63
N SER A 258 19.33 -12.31 -3.00
CA SER A 258 20.15 -11.35 -3.74
C SER A 258 19.83 -9.91 -3.34
N GLU A 259 20.75 -9.25 -2.62
CA GLU A 259 21.26 -7.88 -2.87
C GLU A 259 22.08 -7.33 -1.69
N GLU A 260 22.92 -6.33 -1.98
CA GLU A 260 24.02 -5.77 -1.18
C GLU A 260 23.59 -5.01 0.10
N ASN A 261 22.29 -4.87 0.36
CA ASN A 261 21.73 -4.36 1.61
C ASN A 261 20.92 -5.47 2.26
N GLN A 262 21.18 -5.82 3.52
CA GLN A 262 20.37 -6.83 4.23
C GLN A 262 18.89 -6.37 4.23
N PRO A 263 18.01 -7.00 3.44
CA PRO A 263 16.63 -6.55 3.36
C PRO A 263 15.94 -6.81 4.71
N LEU A 264 15.07 -5.89 5.15
CA LEU A 264 14.22 -6.12 6.32
C LEU A 264 13.30 -7.32 6.02
N PHE A 265 13.34 -8.35 6.87
CA PHE A 265 12.45 -9.51 6.74
C PHE A 265 11.98 -9.96 8.12
N ALA A 266 10.84 -10.64 8.18
CA ALA A 266 10.27 -11.17 9.40
C ALA A 266 9.90 -12.64 9.23
N PRO A 267 10.76 -13.58 9.69
CA PRO A 267 10.51 -15.00 9.48
C PRO A 267 9.22 -15.48 10.12
N LEU A 268 8.59 -16.52 9.55
CA LEU A 268 7.44 -17.17 10.16
C LEU A 268 7.80 -17.76 11.53
N GLY A 269 6.80 -17.86 12.41
CA GLY A 269 6.94 -18.41 13.75
C GLY A 269 5.82 -19.38 14.12
N ALA A 270 6.05 -20.20 15.14
CA ALA A 270 5.02 -21.06 15.73
C ALA A 270 4.60 -20.51 17.09
N ASP A 271 3.32 -20.55 17.42
CA ASP A 271 2.76 -20.03 18.69
C ASP A 271 3.43 -20.60 19.94
N VAL A 272 3.81 -21.88 19.89
CA VAL A 272 4.55 -22.59 20.93
C VAL A 272 5.84 -21.88 21.34
N PHE A 273 6.45 -21.09 20.46
CA PHE A 273 7.62 -20.28 20.79
C PHE A 273 7.29 -19.23 21.85
N TRP A 274 6.21 -18.46 21.68
CA TRP A 274 5.78 -17.44 22.66
C TRP A 274 5.08 -18.06 23.87
N GLN A 275 4.10 -18.94 23.64
CA GLN A 275 3.32 -19.59 24.71
C GLN A 275 4.22 -20.44 25.62
N GLY A 276 5.19 -21.15 25.05
CA GLY A 276 6.13 -21.98 25.79
C GLY A 276 7.25 -21.21 26.51
N SER A 277 7.38 -19.90 26.25
CA SER A 277 8.39 -19.04 26.87
C SER A 277 7.89 -18.31 28.11
N VAL A 278 6.58 -18.19 28.29
CA VAL A 278 5.97 -17.55 29.46
C VAL A 278 5.69 -18.57 30.57
N ASP A 279 5.80 -18.14 31.82
CA ASP A 279 5.49 -19.01 32.97
C ASP A 279 3.98 -19.10 33.25
N ASP A 280 3.23 -18.01 33.02
CA ASP A 280 1.78 -17.89 33.22
C ASP A 280 1.11 -17.49 31.91
N GLN A 281 0.66 -18.48 31.13
CA GLN A 281 0.01 -18.25 29.83
C GLN A 281 -1.35 -17.56 29.98
N ASP A 282 -2.08 -17.83 31.05
CA ASP A 282 -3.45 -17.34 31.25
C ASP A 282 -3.49 -15.85 31.55
N SER A 283 -2.47 -15.33 32.23
CA SER A 283 -2.33 -13.89 32.49
C SER A 283 -1.60 -13.13 31.38
N SER A 284 -0.99 -13.84 30.42
CA SER A 284 -0.17 -13.24 29.36
C SER A 284 -1.01 -12.73 28.19
N LEU A 285 -0.52 -11.68 27.53
CA LEU A 285 -1.24 -11.01 26.46
C LEU A 285 -0.37 -10.68 25.26
N LEU A 286 -0.99 -10.45 24.13
CA LEU A 286 -0.41 -9.75 22.99
C LEU A 286 -0.98 -8.33 22.89
N ILE A 287 -0.18 -7.38 22.39
CA ILE A 287 -0.60 -6.01 22.12
C ILE A 287 -0.21 -5.61 20.70
N ALA A 288 -1.16 -5.04 19.95
CA ALA A 288 -0.93 -4.51 18.61
C ALA A 288 -0.40 -3.07 18.68
N LEU A 289 0.83 -2.87 18.20
CA LEU A 289 1.51 -1.58 18.10
C LEU A 289 1.33 -0.96 16.71
N ASP A 290 1.38 0.36 16.66
CA ASP A 290 1.28 1.12 15.41
C ASP A 290 2.57 1.01 14.60
N ASP A 291 2.41 0.80 13.29
CA ASP A 291 3.48 0.81 12.30
C ASP A 291 2.96 1.36 10.96
N PRO A 292 2.61 2.66 10.93
CA PRO A 292 1.89 3.24 9.80
C PRO A 292 2.73 3.34 8.53
N LEU A 293 4.06 3.45 8.64
CA LEU A 293 4.96 3.53 7.49
C LEU A 293 5.11 2.18 6.79
N ALA A 294 5.15 1.05 7.53
CA ALA A 294 5.16 -0.26 6.88
C ALA A 294 3.84 -0.57 6.18
N ILE A 295 2.69 -0.24 6.79
CA ILE A 295 1.38 -0.34 6.11
C ILE A 295 1.38 0.50 4.83
N PHE A 296 1.97 1.69 4.88
CA PHE A 296 2.01 2.55 3.70
C PHE A 296 2.90 1.97 2.58
N ASN A 297 4.05 1.41 2.95
CA ASN A 297 4.91 0.69 2.01
C ASN A 297 4.21 -0.54 1.40
N ASP A 298 3.44 -1.29 2.19
CA ASP A 298 2.64 -2.42 1.69
C ASP A 298 1.56 -1.97 0.70
N LEU A 299 0.92 -0.80 0.91
CA LEU A 299 0.02 -0.20 -0.09
C LEU A 299 0.77 0.23 -1.35
N GLY A 300 1.98 0.76 -1.21
CA GLY A 300 2.86 1.05 -2.33
C GLY A 300 3.19 -0.20 -3.15
N MET A 301 3.52 -1.32 -2.50
CA MET A 301 3.80 -2.58 -3.19
C MET A 301 2.58 -3.14 -3.92
N GLN A 302 1.41 -3.09 -3.30
CA GLN A 302 0.16 -3.42 -3.98
C GLN A 302 -0.08 -2.54 -5.21
N LEU A 303 0.12 -1.22 -5.10
CA LEU A 303 -0.07 -0.28 -6.21
C LEU A 303 0.91 -0.54 -7.36
N ALA A 304 2.18 -0.79 -7.05
CA ALA A 304 3.19 -1.11 -8.05
C ALA A 304 2.82 -2.39 -8.82
N ALA A 305 2.32 -3.42 -8.12
CA ALA A 305 1.87 -4.66 -8.74
C ALA A 305 0.62 -4.46 -9.60
N ASP A 306 -0.36 -3.69 -9.13
CA ASP A 306 -1.57 -3.34 -9.91
C ASP A 306 -1.23 -2.58 -11.19
N GLN A 307 -0.34 -1.59 -11.09
CA GLN A 307 0.16 -0.84 -12.25
C GLN A 307 0.93 -1.74 -13.22
N ALA A 308 1.74 -2.68 -12.72
CA ALA A 308 2.47 -3.62 -13.55
C ALA A 308 1.52 -4.58 -14.30
N ALA A 309 0.50 -5.10 -13.61
CA ALA A 309 -0.53 -5.95 -14.21
C ALA A 309 -1.28 -5.21 -15.32
N TYR A 310 -1.71 -3.97 -15.07
CA TYR A 310 -2.37 -3.14 -16.08
C TYR A 310 -1.46 -2.83 -17.27
N ARG A 311 -0.19 -2.50 -17.03
CA ARG A 311 0.80 -2.24 -18.10
C ARG A 311 1.08 -3.47 -18.96
N ASN A 312 1.13 -4.65 -18.35
CA ASN A 312 1.28 -5.90 -19.11
C ASN A 312 0.08 -6.12 -20.03
N TRP A 313 -1.14 -5.92 -19.52
CA TRP A 313 -2.34 -5.97 -20.34
C TRP A 313 -2.32 -4.93 -21.47
N GLN A 314 -1.88 -3.69 -21.18
CA GLN A 314 -1.75 -2.65 -22.22
C GLN A 314 -0.75 -3.07 -23.30
N ALA A 315 0.43 -3.56 -22.92
CA ALA A 315 1.45 -4.00 -23.87
C ALA A 315 0.96 -5.12 -24.78
N GLU A 316 0.12 -6.03 -24.27
CA GLU A 316 -0.41 -7.16 -25.04
C GLU A 316 -1.63 -6.81 -25.90
N HIS A 317 -2.51 -5.95 -25.39
CA HIS A 317 -3.86 -5.78 -25.95
C HIS A 317 -4.21 -4.36 -26.39
N GLU A 318 -3.58 -3.29 -25.87
CA GLU A 318 -4.01 -1.89 -26.06
C GLU A 318 -4.09 -1.52 -27.55
N HIS A 319 -3.03 -1.77 -28.31
CA HIS A 319 -3.01 -1.43 -29.73
C HIS A 319 -4.08 -2.19 -30.54
N LYS A 320 -4.30 -3.47 -30.23
CA LYS A 320 -5.34 -4.29 -30.88
C LYS A 320 -6.74 -3.82 -30.50
N VAL A 321 -6.94 -3.43 -29.24
CA VAL A 321 -8.19 -2.82 -28.75
C VAL A 321 -8.44 -1.50 -29.48
N GLN A 322 -7.44 -0.61 -29.61
CA GLN A 322 -7.58 0.65 -30.33
C GLN A 322 -7.93 0.45 -31.81
N ILE A 323 -7.29 -0.50 -32.48
CA ILE A 323 -7.65 -0.88 -33.86
C ILE A 323 -9.08 -1.40 -33.91
N ALA A 324 -9.45 -2.33 -33.03
CA ALA A 324 -10.78 -2.90 -33.01
C ALA A 324 -11.88 -1.86 -32.71
N GLN A 325 -11.62 -0.90 -31.82
CA GLN A 325 -12.49 0.25 -31.56
C GLN A 325 -12.63 1.13 -32.81
N THR A 326 -11.51 1.40 -33.51
CA THR A 326 -11.50 2.20 -34.74
C THR A 326 -12.29 1.50 -35.86
N VAL A 327 -12.07 0.20 -36.05
CA VAL A 327 -12.79 -0.64 -37.02
C VAL A 327 -14.29 -0.65 -36.69
N THR A 328 -14.65 -0.85 -35.41
CA THR A 328 -16.06 -0.85 -34.98
C THR A 328 -16.71 0.51 -35.21
N THR A 329 -16.00 1.62 -34.95
CA THR A 329 -16.54 2.98 -35.16
C THR A 329 -16.74 3.31 -36.64
N LEU A 330 -15.79 2.92 -37.49
CA LEU A 330 -15.83 3.22 -38.93
C LEU A 330 -16.79 2.31 -39.69
N CYS A 331 -16.82 1.02 -39.36
CA CYS A 331 -17.45 -0.02 -40.18
C CYS A 331 -18.71 -0.61 -39.53
N GLY A 332 -18.84 -0.49 -38.20
CA GLY A 332 -19.96 -0.98 -37.42
C GLY A 332 -21.23 -0.14 -37.52
N ALA A 333 -22.29 -0.61 -36.89
CA ALA A 333 -23.54 0.12 -36.73
C ALA A 333 -23.34 1.37 -35.86
N GLU A 334 -24.18 2.39 -36.04
CA GLU A 334 -24.04 3.66 -35.34
C GLU A 334 -24.10 3.47 -33.82
N SER A 335 -23.00 3.80 -33.14
CA SER A 335 -22.81 3.62 -31.71
C SER A 335 -22.91 4.94 -30.91
N GLU A 336 -23.47 5.99 -31.51
CA GLU A 336 -23.61 7.30 -30.88
C GLU A 336 -24.57 7.23 -29.67
N PRO A 337 -24.21 7.76 -28.49
CA PRO A 337 -25.02 7.64 -27.27
C PRO A 337 -26.46 8.14 -27.42
N GLU A 338 -26.66 9.13 -28.28
CA GLU A 338 -27.96 9.75 -28.57
C GLU A 338 -28.90 8.81 -29.35
N LYS A 339 -28.34 7.93 -30.18
CA LYS A 339 -29.06 6.97 -31.03
C LYS A 339 -29.19 5.58 -30.41
N LEU A 340 -28.50 5.32 -29.29
CA LEU A 340 -28.63 4.09 -28.53
C LEU A 340 -29.93 4.04 -27.70
N PRO A 341 -30.59 2.87 -27.60
CA PRO A 341 -31.73 2.66 -26.72
C PRO A 341 -31.44 3.06 -25.27
N ALA A 342 -32.43 3.60 -24.56
CA ALA A 342 -32.28 3.99 -23.16
C ALA A 342 -31.91 2.79 -22.24
N SER A 343 -32.29 1.58 -22.65
CA SER A 343 -32.02 0.32 -21.93
C SER A 343 -30.55 -0.10 -21.94
N VAL A 344 -29.75 0.34 -22.92
CA VAL A 344 -28.33 -0.05 -23.06
C VAL A 344 -27.37 1.10 -22.80
N ARG A 345 -27.87 2.34 -22.78
CA ARG A 345 -27.07 3.56 -22.56
C ARG A 345 -26.35 3.50 -21.20
N GLY A 346 -25.02 3.67 -21.22
CA GLY A 346 -24.18 3.68 -20.02
C GLY A 346 -23.67 2.31 -19.56
N ASN A 347 -24.06 1.22 -20.24
CA ASN A 347 -23.50 -0.11 -20.00
C ASN A 347 -22.76 -0.59 -21.26
N ALA A 348 -21.43 -0.63 -21.20
CA ALA A 348 -20.58 -0.98 -22.34
C ALA A 348 -20.85 -2.40 -22.86
N THR A 349 -21.06 -3.37 -21.97
CA THR A 349 -21.33 -4.77 -22.32
C THR A 349 -22.69 -4.91 -23.02
N LEU A 350 -23.75 -4.31 -22.47
CA LEU A 350 -25.08 -4.34 -23.07
C LEU A 350 -25.12 -3.57 -24.40
N THR A 351 -24.38 -2.47 -24.50
CA THR A 351 -24.23 -1.71 -25.75
C THR A 351 -23.56 -2.56 -26.83
N GLN A 352 -22.48 -3.28 -26.49
CA GLN A 352 -21.82 -4.17 -27.43
C GLN A 352 -22.71 -5.33 -27.87
N GLN A 353 -23.45 -5.94 -26.95
CA GLN A 353 -24.40 -7.02 -27.26
C GLN A 353 -25.52 -6.54 -28.20
N TYR A 354 -26.15 -5.41 -27.88
CA TYR A 354 -27.18 -4.80 -28.73
C TYR A 354 -26.67 -4.53 -30.15
N LEU A 355 -25.49 -3.91 -30.25
CA LEU A 355 -24.91 -3.57 -31.53
C LEU A 355 -24.56 -4.84 -32.34
N SER A 356 -24.05 -5.90 -31.72
CA SER A 356 -23.80 -7.18 -32.40
C SER A 356 -25.09 -7.83 -32.93
N GLU A 357 -26.19 -7.79 -32.15
CA GLU A 357 -27.49 -8.29 -32.58
C GLU A 357 -28.10 -7.46 -33.71
N LEU A 358 -27.92 -6.14 -33.66
CA LEU A 358 -28.38 -5.21 -34.67
C LEU A 358 -27.61 -5.34 -35.99
N GLU A 359 -26.30 -5.58 -35.94
CA GLU A 359 -25.48 -5.89 -37.11
C GLU A 359 -25.89 -7.21 -37.76
N ALA A 360 -26.12 -8.26 -36.96
CA ALA A 360 -26.62 -9.54 -37.47
C ALA A 360 -28.00 -9.41 -38.14
N TYR A 361 -28.88 -8.57 -37.57
CA TYR A 361 -30.16 -8.24 -38.20
C TYR A 361 -29.97 -7.54 -39.54
N PHE A 362 -29.07 -6.56 -39.64
CA PHE A 362 -28.80 -5.86 -40.89
C PHE A 362 -28.19 -6.76 -41.98
N GLU A 363 -27.29 -7.67 -41.61
CA GLU A 363 -26.75 -8.68 -42.54
C GLU A 363 -27.86 -9.60 -43.05
N GLN A 364 -28.74 -10.07 -42.17
CA GLN A 364 -29.88 -10.90 -42.55
C GLN A 364 -30.84 -10.16 -43.51
N CYS A 365 -31.11 -8.88 -43.27
CA CYS A 365 -31.89 -8.04 -44.19
C CYS A 365 -31.26 -7.93 -45.58
N ILE A 366 -29.93 -7.80 -45.65
CA ILE A 366 -29.21 -7.72 -46.94
C ILE A 366 -29.26 -9.06 -47.68
N LEU A 367 -29.07 -10.18 -46.97
CA LEU A 367 -29.14 -11.53 -47.53
C LEU A 367 -30.53 -11.84 -48.11
N GLU A 368 -31.59 -11.55 -47.36
CA GLU A 368 -32.97 -11.74 -47.80
C GLU A 368 -33.28 -10.87 -49.02
N GLN A 369 -32.82 -9.61 -49.03
CA GLN A 369 -33.00 -8.70 -50.17
C GLN A 369 -32.25 -9.18 -51.43
N ALA A 370 -31.09 -9.84 -51.28
CA ALA A 370 -30.35 -10.45 -52.38
C ALA A 370 -31.01 -11.73 -52.92
N GLN A 371 -31.64 -12.53 -52.05
CA GLN A 371 -32.41 -13.71 -52.46
C GLN A 371 -33.67 -13.32 -53.25
N ILE A 372 -34.35 -12.25 -52.82
CA ILE A 372 -35.50 -11.70 -53.53
C ILE A 372 -35.08 -11.20 -54.92
N SER A 373 -33.96 -10.49 -55.04
CA SER A 373 -33.52 -9.89 -56.30
C SER A 373 -32.91 -10.87 -57.30
N SER A 374 -32.39 -12.02 -56.84
CA SER A 374 -31.82 -13.08 -57.70
C SER A 374 -32.85 -14.09 -58.21
N SER A 375 -34.07 -14.08 -57.67
CA SER A 375 -35.15 -14.98 -58.05
C SER A 375 -35.86 -14.50 -59.32
N ASN A 376 -35.38 -14.95 -60.50
CA ASN A 376 -35.94 -14.60 -61.81
C ASN A 376 -37.15 -15.44 -62.27
N VAL A 377 -37.79 -16.21 -61.37
CA VAL A 377 -38.96 -17.04 -61.73
C VAL A 377 -40.24 -16.38 -61.22
N PRO A 378 -41.11 -15.84 -62.09
CA PRO A 378 -42.40 -15.31 -61.69
C PRO A 378 -43.32 -16.48 -61.31
N GLY A 379 -43.64 -16.61 -60.02
CA GLY A 379 -44.78 -17.42 -59.57
C GLY A 379 -44.52 -18.46 -58.49
N ASP A 380 -43.28 -18.69 -58.03
CA ASP A 380 -43.01 -19.74 -57.03
C ASP A 380 -42.87 -19.22 -55.59
N PHE A 381 -43.56 -18.13 -55.24
CA PHE A 381 -43.67 -17.68 -53.86
C PHE A 381 -44.85 -18.38 -53.16
N LEU A 382 -44.78 -19.71 -53.03
CA LEU A 382 -45.60 -20.42 -52.05
C LEU A 382 -45.00 -20.15 -50.66
N LEU A 383 -45.73 -19.35 -49.88
CA LEU A 383 -45.46 -18.95 -48.51
C LEU A 383 -44.96 -20.10 -47.64
N MET A 384 -43.63 -20.25 -47.52
CA MET A 384 -43.01 -21.03 -46.46
C MET A 384 -42.95 -20.16 -45.19
N PRO A 385 -43.41 -20.64 -44.03
CA PRO A 385 -43.51 -19.82 -42.80
C PRO A 385 -42.21 -19.24 -42.25
N ASP A 386 -41.05 -19.65 -42.77
CA ASP A 386 -39.72 -19.44 -42.16
C ASP A 386 -38.82 -18.49 -42.98
N MET A 387 -39.40 -17.72 -43.91
CA MET A 387 -38.65 -17.05 -44.97
C MET A 387 -38.02 -15.69 -44.61
N PHE A 388 -38.44 -15.03 -43.53
CA PHE A 388 -37.90 -13.73 -43.10
C PHE A 388 -37.45 -13.78 -41.64
N LYS A 389 -36.27 -14.35 -41.42
CA LYS A 389 -35.63 -14.37 -40.09
C LYS A 389 -35.37 -12.95 -39.58
N SER A 390 -35.20 -11.98 -40.48
CA SER A 390 -35.09 -10.56 -40.12
C SER A 390 -36.30 -10.06 -39.32
N LEU A 391 -37.52 -10.53 -39.62
CA LEU A 391 -38.76 -10.07 -38.99
C LEU A 391 -38.88 -10.55 -37.54
N ASP A 392 -38.43 -11.78 -37.27
CA ASP A 392 -38.35 -12.32 -35.91
C ASP A 392 -37.17 -11.73 -35.13
N MET A 393 -36.02 -11.50 -35.79
CA MET A 393 -34.89 -10.80 -35.19
C MET A 393 -35.27 -9.37 -34.77
N ARG A 394 -35.98 -8.63 -35.63
CA ARG A 394 -36.51 -7.28 -35.34
C ARG A 394 -37.40 -7.29 -34.10
N LYS A 395 -38.37 -8.20 -34.03
CA LYS A 395 -39.25 -8.36 -32.85
C LYS A 395 -38.46 -8.71 -31.59
N SER A 396 -37.44 -9.56 -31.71
CA SER A 396 -36.61 -9.94 -30.55
C SER A 396 -35.75 -8.80 -30.01
N ILE A 397 -35.23 -7.93 -30.90
CA ILE A 397 -34.49 -6.72 -30.53
C ILE A 397 -35.44 -5.71 -29.89
N GLU A 398 -36.63 -5.51 -30.47
CA GLU A 398 -37.65 -4.60 -29.92
C GLU A 398 -38.13 -5.06 -28.53
N MET A 399 -38.37 -6.36 -28.33
CA MET A 399 -38.75 -6.89 -27.02
C MET A 399 -37.63 -6.79 -25.98
N ARG A 400 -36.35 -6.97 -26.36
CA ARG A 400 -35.23 -6.96 -25.41
C ARG A 400 -34.73 -5.56 -25.06
N TYR A 401 -34.75 -4.64 -26.01
CA TYR A 401 -34.15 -3.31 -25.86
C TYR A 401 -35.16 -2.17 -25.88
N GLY A 402 -36.43 -2.45 -26.19
CA GLY A 402 -37.54 -1.50 -26.11
C GLY A 402 -37.66 -0.56 -27.32
N SER A 403 -36.86 -0.75 -28.36
CA SER A 403 -36.89 0.07 -29.58
C SER A 403 -36.59 -0.78 -30.81
N ALA A 404 -37.37 -0.61 -31.88
CA ALA A 404 -37.11 -1.25 -33.16
C ALA A 404 -35.92 -0.58 -33.89
N PRO A 405 -35.09 -1.35 -34.62
CA PRO A 405 -34.04 -0.81 -35.50
C PRO A 405 -34.63 0.15 -36.55
N SER A 406 -33.96 1.29 -36.78
CA SER A 406 -34.41 2.28 -37.77
C SER A 406 -33.95 1.94 -39.20
N ASP A 407 -34.78 2.28 -40.18
CA ASP A 407 -34.45 2.08 -41.61
C ASP A 407 -33.32 3.00 -42.07
N GLU A 408 -33.17 4.17 -41.44
CA GLU A 408 -32.03 5.09 -41.64
C GLU A 408 -30.70 4.45 -41.22
N ALA A 409 -30.66 3.75 -40.08
CA ALA A 409 -29.47 3.04 -39.62
C ALA A 409 -29.13 1.86 -40.54
N LEU A 410 -30.14 1.19 -41.11
CA LEU A 410 -29.92 0.15 -42.13
C LEU A 410 -29.32 0.73 -43.43
N GLN A 411 -29.73 1.94 -43.84
CA GLN A 411 -29.14 2.60 -45.01
C GLN A 411 -27.69 3.05 -44.75
N ALA A 412 -27.42 3.66 -43.59
CA ALA A 412 -26.07 4.01 -43.17
C ALA A 412 -25.16 2.77 -43.06
N TRP A 413 -25.72 1.64 -42.59
CA TRP A 413 -25.03 0.36 -42.63
C TRP A 413 -24.70 -0.03 -44.06
N LYS A 414 -25.64 0.00 -45.01
CA LYS A 414 -25.39 -0.33 -46.43
C LYS A 414 -24.29 0.55 -47.05
N ASP A 415 -24.28 1.86 -46.76
CA ASP A 415 -23.29 2.79 -47.32
C ASP A 415 -21.85 2.49 -46.85
N ARG A 416 -21.70 1.90 -45.65
CA ARG A 416 -20.41 1.48 -45.08
C ARG A 416 -19.92 0.12 -45.59
N HIS A 417 -20.68 -0.57 -46.45
CA HIS A 417 -20.34 -1.90 -46.95
C HIS A 417 -18.98 -1.97 -47.67
N LYS A 418 -18.57 -0.90 -48.34
CA LYS A 418 -17.24 -0.82 -48.99
C LYS A 418 -16.09 -1.00 -48.02
N TRP A 419 -16.23 -0.51 -46.79
CA TRP A 419 -15.19 -0.61 -45.76
C TRP A 419 -15.21 -1.98 -45.08
N ARG A 420 -16.40 -2.54 -44.83
CA ARG A 420 -16.57 -3.89 -44.25
C ARG A 420 -16.02 -5.03 -45.11
N ARG A 421 -15.80 -4.81 -46.41
CA ARG A 421 -15.12 -5.79 -47.27
C ARG A 421 -13.63 -5.92 -46.99
N GLU A 422 -13.01 -4.85 -46.50
CA GLU A 422 -11.56 -4.75 -46.30
C GLU A 422 -11.14 -5.07 -44.86
N VAL A 423 -12.09 -5.17 -43.92
CA VAL A 423 -11.81 -5.34 -42.49
C VAL A 423 -12.71 -6.40 -41.85
N ASP A 424 -12.16 -7.14 -40.90
CA ASP A 424 -12.92 -8.10 -40.08
C ASP A 424 -13.59 -7.39 -38.89
N LEU A 425 -14.82 -6.92 -39.11
CA LEU A 425 -15.64 -6.29 -38.06
C LEU A 425 -16.05 -7.28 -36.97
N SER A 426 -16.34 -8.53 -37.35
CA SER A 426 -16.79 -9.57 -36.43
C SER A 426 -15.69 -9.94 -35.42
N GLY A 427 -14.46 -10.15 -35.92
CA GLY A 427 -13.28 -10.39 -35.10
C GLY A 427 -12.92 -9.18 -34.24
N ALA A 428 -13.06 -7.95 -34.75
CA ALA A 428 -12.88 -6.74 -33.96
C ALA A 428 -13.85 -6.69 -32.76
N ARG A 429 -15.14 -6.94 -32.98
CA ARG A 429 -16.14 -6.96 -31.89
C ARG A 429 -15.86 -8.06 -30.86
N GLN A 430 -15.57 -9.27 -31.32
CA GLN A 430 -15.26 -10.39 -30.44
C GLN A 430 -14.03 -10.08 -29.57
N TYR A 431 -12.99 -9.48 -30.17
CA TYR A 431 -11.79 -9.10 -29.45
C TYR A 431 -12.06 -8.05 -28.37
N LEU A 432 -12.88 -7.04 -28.67
CA LEU A 432 -13.30 -6.04 -27.68
C LEU A 432 -14.10 -6.66 -26.55
N GLN A 433 -15.06 -7.54 -26.86
CA GLN A 433 -15.90 -8.20 -25.85
C GLN A 433 -15.06 -9.06 -24.91
N GLN A 434 -14.01 -9.71 -25.42
CA GLN A 434 -13.16 -10.59 -24.63
C GLN A 434 -12.17 -9.82 -23.75
N HIS A 435 -11.56 -8.75 -24.27
CA HIS A 435 -10.40 -8.13 -23.60
C HIS A 435 -10.70 -6.81 -22.88
N LEU A 436 -11.72 -6.04 -23.27
CA LEU A 436 -12.04 -4.78 -22.59
C LEU A 436 -12.43 -4.96 -21.11
N PRO A 437 -13.30 -5.92 -20.72
CA PRO A 437 -13.69 -6.06 -19.32
C PRO A 437 -12.51 -6.34 -18.39
N ALA A 438 -11.55 -7.16 -18.86
CA ALA A 438 -10.33 -7.44 -18.11
C ALA A 438 -9.44 -6.20 -17.93
N GLY A 439 -9.32 -5.36 -18.97
CA GLY A 439 -8.60 -4.09 -18.88
C GLY A 439 -9.26 -3.10 -17.93
N ASP A 440 -10.59 -3.00 -17.99
CA ASP A 440 -11.38 -2.13 -17.11
C ASP A 440 -11.28 -2.57 -15.64
N GLU A 441 -11.29 -3.88 -15.38
CA GLU A 441 -11.09 -4.43 -14.03
C GLU A 441 -9.71 -4.08 -13.46
N LEU A 442 -8.65 -4.31 -14.25
CA LEU A 442 -7.28 -3.97 -13.84
C LEU A 442 -7.11 -2.47 -13.58
N LEU A 443 -7.68 -1.62 -14.44
CA LEU A 443 -7.66 -0.18 -14.25
C LEU A 443 -8.45 0.24 -12.99
N GLN A 444 -9.56 -0.44 -12.71
CA GLN A 444 -10.34 -0.20 -11.51
C GLN A 444 -9.58 -0.60 -10.24
N GLN A 445 -8.84 -1.72 -10.27
CA GLN A 445 -7.96 -2.14 -9.18
C GLN A 445 -6.88 -1.08 -8.90
N VAL A 446 -6.21 -0.55 -9.94
CA VAL A 446 -5.25 0.57 -9.79
C VAL A 446 -5.90 1.77 -9.11
N ARG A 447 -7.09 2.17 -9.55
CA ARG A 447 -7.82 3.32 -8.98
C ARG A 447 -8.24 3.11 -7.53
N ASP A 448 -8.68 1.90 -7.18
CA ASP A 448 -9.05 1.57 -5.81
C ASP A 448 -7.84 1.59 -4.88
N THR A 449 -6.70 1.02 -5.30
CA THR A 449 -5.45 1.10 -4.54
C THR A 449 -4.93 2.53 -4.44
N GLN A 450 -5.06 3.37 -5.47
CA GLN A 450 -4.73 4.80 -5.40
C GLN A 450 -5.61 5.55 -4.41
N SER A 451 -6.91 5.26 -4.36
CA SER A 451 -7.82 5.86 -3.37
C SER A 451 -7.43 5.49 -1.95
N ASP A 452 -7.08 4.22 -1.71
CA ASP A 452 -6.58 3.73 -0.44
C ASP A 452 -5.26 4.40 -0.04
N PHE A 453 -4.34 4.57 -0.98
CA PHE A 453 -3.07 5.27 -0.80
C PHE A 453 -3.30 6.73 -0.33
N GLN A 454 -4.19 7.47 -1.01
CA GLN A 454 -4.54 8.84 -0.61
C GLN A 454 -5.15 8.89 0.79
N ARG A 455 -6.10 7.99 1.10
CA ARG A 455 -6.73 7.90 2.44
C ARG A 455 -5.70 7.66 3.53
N TRP A 456 -4.75 6.75 3.28
CA TRP A 456 -3.70 6.45 4.24
C TRP A 456 -2.73 7.61 4.42
N ALA A 457 -2.34 8.28 3.33
CA ALA A 457 -1.51 9.50 3.40
C ALA A 457 -2.18 10.60 4.23
N THR A 458 -3.50 10.80 4.07
CA THR A 458 -4.28 11.74 4.89
C THR A 458 -4.38 11.29 6.35
N HIS A 459 -4.51 9.98 6.61
CA HIS A 459 -4.55 9.43 7.96
C HIS A 459 -3.23 9.64 8.72
N ILE A 460 -2.08 9.46 8.06
CA ILE A 460 -0.76 9.77 8.61
C ILE A 460 -0.63 11.27 8.94
N GLY A 461 -1.15 12.12 8.06
CA GLY A 461 -1.11 13.58 8.23
C GLY A 461 0.26 14.17 7.87
N THR A 462 0.69 15.17 8.64
CA THR A 462 1.83 16.05 8.29
C THR A 462 2.94 16.09 9.34
N ASP A 463 2.77 15.39 10.47
CA ASP A 463 3.65 15.52 11.64
C ASP A 463 4.57 14.29 11.79
N PRO A 464 5.84 14.38 11.36
CA PRO A 464 6.77 13.26 11.41
C PRO A 464 7.12 12.82 12.84
N LEU A 465 6.98 13.69 13.85
CA LEU A 465 7.28 13.32 15.24
C LEU A 465 6.27 12.31 15.80
N LYS A 466 5.02 12.32 15.29
CA LYS A 466 4.00 11.30 15.63
C LYS A 466 4.35 9.91 15.08
N LEU A 467 5.20 9.87 14.06
CA LEU A 467 5.76 8.63 13.49
C LEU A 467 7.10 8.27 14.14
N PHE A 468 7.48 9.00 15.19
CA PHE A 468 8.77 8.91 15.86
C PHE A 468 9.97 9.16 14.95
N VAL A 469 9.80 10.00 13.94
CA VAL A 469 10.90 10.46 13.07
C VAL A 469 11.32 11.86 13.47
N ASP A 470 12.57 12.00 13.89
CA ASP A 470 13.18 13.30 14.19
C ASP A 470 13.78 13.92 12.92
N THR A 471 13.09 14.91 12.34
CA THR A 471 13.58 15.61 11.13
C THR A 471 14.80 16.48 11.39
N THR A 472 15.17 16.70 12.66
CA THR A 472 16.39 17.46 13.02
C THR A 472 17.65 16.60 13.04
N HIS A 473 17.49 15.27 13.00
CA HIS A 473 18.60 14.32 12.91
C HIS A 473 18.76 13.80 11.48
N PRO A 474 19.94 13.90 10.84
CA PRO A 474 20.13 13.57 9.42
C PRO A 474 19.75 12.13 9.05
N GLU A 475 20.11 11.14 9.85
CA GLU A 475 19.82 9.73 9.53
C GLU A 475 18.31 9.44 9.57
N SER A 476 17.60 10.03 10.53
CA SER A 476 16.16 9.88 10.70
C SER A 476 15.40 10.62 9.61
N LEU A 477 15.87 11.81 9.25
CA LEU A 477 15.36 12.56 8.10
C LEU A 477 15.55 11.80 6.79
N LEU A 478 16.74 11.25 6.56
CA LEU A 478 17.05 10.46 5.37
C LEU A 478 16.18 9.20 5.27
N TYR A 479 15.94 8.51 6.39
CA TYR A 479 15.05 7.36 6.45
C TYR A 479 13.65 7.73 5.93
N LEU A 480 13.04 8.79 6.47
CA LEU A 480 11.69 9.19 6.06
C LEU A 480 11.67 9.76 4.64
N GLN A 481 12.67 10.52 4.21
CA GLN A 481 12.79 10.99 2.82
C GLN A 481 12.86 9.81 1.84
N THR A 482 13.63 8.78 2.17
CA THR A 482 13.78 7.57 1.33
C THR A 482 12.45 6.83 1.20
N VAL A 483 11.75 6.59 2.32
CA VAL A 483 10.43 5.92 2.32
C VAL A 483 9.43 6.72 1.49
N MET A 484 9.31 8.02 1.75
CA MET A 484 8.34 8.88 1.09
C MET A 484 8.65 9.11 -0.39
N LEU A 485 9.93 9.19 -0.77
CA LEU A 485 10.36 9.28 -2.18
C LEU A 485 9.96 8.02 -2.95
N ASN A 486 10.25 6.83 -2.40
CA ASN A 486 9.90 5.57 -3.05
C ASN A 486 8.38 5.48 -3.28
N LEU A 487 7.60 5.86 -2.28
CA LEU A 487 6.14 5.92 -2.37
C LEU A 487 5.66 6.95 -3.42
N GLN A 488 6.29 8.13 -3.48
CA GLN A 488 5.97 9.14 -4.50
C GLN A 488 6.25 8.61 -5.91
N ILE A 489 7.39 7.95 -6.12
CA ILE A 489 7.76 7.38 -7.42
C ILE A 489 6.73 6.33 -7.84
N ILE A 490 6.35 5.41 -6.96
CA ILE A 490 5.33 4.39 -7.25
C ILE A 490 3.97 5.03 -7.56
N TYR A 491 3.62 6.08 -6.83
CA TYR A 491 2.32 6.71 -6.98
C TYR A 491 2.21 7.56 -8.25
N ALA A 492 3.25 8.30 -8.62
CA ALA A 492 3.28 9.28 -9.72
C ALA A 492 3.38 8.65 -11.13
N GLN A 493 2.55 7.65 -11.43
CA GLN A 493 2.61 6.91 -12.71
C GLN A 493 1.53 7.31 -13.71
N ASP A 494 0.58 8.16 -13.32
CA ASP A 494 -0.44 8.76 -14.19
C ASP A 494 -0.73 10.23 -13.86
N ASN A 495 -1.52 10.87 -14.73
CA ASN A 495 -1.82 12.29 -14.66
C ASN A 495 -2.67 12.68 -13.44
N ALA A 496 -3.62 11.83 -13.03
CA ALA A 496 -4.46 12.12 -11.87
C ALA A 496 -3.66 12.01 -10.56
N ALA A 497 -2.80 11.00 -10.46
CA ALA A 497 -1.85 10.87 -9.36
C ALA A 497 -0.88 12.05 -9.28
N SER A 498 -0.35 12.48 -10.43
CA SER A 498 0.54 13.65 -10.52
C SER A 498 -0.16 14.95 -10.13
N ALA A 499 -1.41 15.13 -10.56
CA ALA A 499 -2.24 16.28 -10.17
C ALA A 499 -2.48 16.31 -8.66
N TRP A 500 -2.80 15.17 -8.05
CA TRP A 500 -2.97 15.08 -6.60
C TRP A 500 -1.69 15.41 -5.84
N LEU A 501 -0.52 14.92 -6.29
CA LEU A 501 0.76 15.29 -5.68
C LEU A 501 1.05 16.79 -5.80
N ALA A 502 0.71 17.42 -6.93
CA ALA A 502 0.82 18.86 -7.09
C ALA A 502 -0.12 19.62 -6.13
N GLU A 503 -1.33 19.12 -5.88
CA GLU A 503 -2.22 19.66 -4.85
C GLU A 503 -1.65 19.50 -3.44
N GLN A 504 -0.98 18.38 -3.13
CA GLN A 504 -0.29 18.21 -1.86
C GLN A 504 0.87 19.20 -1.72
N GLU A 505 1.65 19.42 -2.78
CA GLU A 505 2.71 20.42 -2.81
C GLU A 505 2.18 21.86 -2.66
N ALA A 506 0.93 22.13 -3.02
CA ALA A 506 0.28 23.41 -2.73
C ALA A 506 -0.21 23.50 -1.28
N ASN A 507 -1.01 22.51 -0.84
CA ASN A 507 -1.81 22.61 0.38
C ASN A 507 -1.13 22.03 1.64
N ALA A 508 -0.12 21.19 1.49
CA ALA A 508 0.59 20.52 2.58
C ALA A 508 -0.33 19.75 3.56
N THR A 509 -1.32 19.02 3.05
CA THR A 509 -2.23 18.20 3.89
C THR A 509 -1.69 16.83 4.27
N THR A 510 -0.60 16.40 3.62
CA THR A 510 0.11 15.14 3.89
C THR A 510 1.62 15.39 3.89
N LEU A 511 2.41 14.41 4.36
CA LEU A 511 3.87 14.45 4.32
C LEU A 511 4.45 14.70 2.92
N PHE A 512 3.76 14.32 1.83
CA PHE A 512 4.22 14.60 0.46
C PHE A 512 4.34 16.11 0.21
N GLY A 513 3.42 16.90 0.75
CA GLY A 513 3.40 18.34 0.52
C GLY A 513 4.49 19.12 1.25
N THR A 514 5.28 18.46 2.10
CA THR A 514 6.43 19.05 2.80
C THR A 514 7.70 18.24 2.62
N LEU A 515 7.69 17.20 1.76
CA LEU A 515 8.80 16.27 1.55
C LEU A 515 10.12 17.00 1.19
N ARG A 516 10.03 17.94 0.25
CA ARG A 516 11.17 18.76 -0.20
C ARG A 516 11.74 19.68 0.88
N TYR A 517 10.92 20.00 1.87
CA TYR A 517 11.24 20.93 2.96
C TYR A 517 11.54 20.20 4.27
N GLY A 518 12.02 18.95 4.18
CA GLY A 518 12.36 18.12 5.35
C GLY A 518 11.17 17.89 6.27
N PHE A 519 9.96 17.81 5.69
CA PHE A 519 8.69 17.66 6.38
C PHE A 519 8.32 18.82 7.32
N SER A 520 8.90 20.00 7.13
CA SER A 520 8.62 21.20 7.93
C SER A 520 7.71 22.20 7.19
N PRO A 521 6.42 22.33 7.58
CA PRO A 521 5.53 23.35 7.01
C PRO A 521 6.03 24.77 7.24
N ALA A 522 6.67 25.03 8.39
CA ALA A 522 7.23 26.33 8.71
C ALA A 522 8.42 26.68 7.80
N LEU A 523 9.27 25.70 7.48
CA LEU A 523 10.38 25.89 6.55
C LEU A 523 9.86 26.18 5.13
N LYS A 524 8.88 25.40 4.67
CA LYS A 524 8.20 25.62 3.39
C LYS A 524 7.64 27.03 3.29
N HIS A 525 6.89 27.47 4.31
CA HIS A 525 6.27 28.79 4.33
C HIS A 525 7.32 29.91 4.28
N ALA A 526 8.37 29.82 5.10
CA ALA A 526 9.44 30.81 5.13
C ALA A 526 10.15 30.93 3.77
N LEU A 527 10.51 29.80 3.15
CA LEU A 527 11.15 29.79 1.83
C LEU A 527 10.22 30.35 0.74
N HIS A 528 8.93 30.03 0.78
CA HIS A 528 7.95 30.58 -0.17
C HIS A 528 7.78 32.09 -0.02
N GLN A 529 7.76 32.62 1.21
CA GLN A 529 7.69 34.06 1.45
C GLN A 529 8.90 34.80 0.88
N GLU A 530 10.10 34.29 1.12
CA GLU A 530 11.34 34.89 0.62
C GLU A 530 11.44 34.83 -0.90
N ALA A 531 11.07 33.69 -1.51
CA ALA A 531 11.02 33.56 -2.97
C ALA A 531 10.01 34.55 -3.60
N ASN A 532 8.83 34.72 -3.01
CA ASN A 532 7.83 35.67 -3.47
C ASN A 532 8.30 37.13 -3.35
N ALA A 533 9.04 37.46 -2.28
CA ALA A 533 9.63 38.78 -2.09
C ALA A 533 10.72 39.09 -3.13
N LEU A 534 11.49 38.07 -3.55
CA LEU A 534 12.55 38.21 -4.57
C LEU A 534 12.00 38.32 -6.00
N LEU A 535 10.86 37.66 -6.29
CA LEU A 535 10.33 37.51 -7.65
C LEU A 535 9.24 38.51 -8.05
N ASN A 536 8.94 39.51 -7.22
CA ASN A 536 7.94 40.56 -7.49
C ASN A 536 6.59 40.02 -8.04
N GLY A 537 6.17 38.82 -7.62
CA GLY A 537 4.87 38.24 -7.98
C GLY A 537 4.73 37.68 -9.41
N LEU A 538 5.79 37.24 -10.09
CA LEU A 538 5.66 36.49 -11.36
C LEU A 538 5.05 35.08 -11.13
N GLY A 539 4.17 34.65 -12.05
CA GLY A 539 3.17 33.58 -11.86
C GLY A 539 3.63 32.13 -11.57
N ASP A 540 2.67 31.30 -11.15
CA ASP A 540 2.85 30.06 -10.35
C ASP A 540 3.66 28.90 -10.97
N ALA A 541 3.57 28.63 -12.27
CA ALA A 541 4.18 27.44 -12.88
C ALA A 541 5.68 27.61 -13.23
N THR A 542 6.09 28.80 -13.66
CA THR A 542 7.51 29.17 -13.86
C THR A 542 8.26 29.31 -12.53
N ASN A 543 7.51 29.36 -11.43
CA ASN A 543 7.99 29.55 -10.07
C ASN A 543 8.55 28.23 -9.48
N LEU A 544 7.97 27.05 -9.77
CA LEU A 544 8.37 25.79 -9.11
C LEU A 544 9.76 25.28 -9.52
N ALA A 545 10.10 25.26 -10.81
CA ALA A 545 11.43 24.82 -11.28
C ALA A 545 12.54 25.78 -10.80
N THR A 546 12.27 27.08 -10.80
CA THR A 546 13.12 28.11 -10.20
C THR A 546 13.27 27.87 -8.69
N ARG A 547 12.17 27.59 -7.97
CA ARG A 547 12.17 27.27 -6.53
C ARG A 547 12.95 26.00 -6.16
N ILE A 548 12.95 24.97 -7.02
CA ILE A 548 13.76 23.76 -6.84
C ILE A 548 15.25 24.08 -6.97
N GLY A 549 15.62 24.84 -8.01
CA GLY A 549 16.98 25.31 -8.22
C GLY A 549 17.46 26.25 -7.11
N GLU A 550 16.59 27.12 -6.62
CA GLU A 550 16.84 28.03 -5.49
C GLU A 550 16.95 27.29 -4.16
N LEU A 551 16.15 26.25 -3.91
CA LEU A 551 16.27 25.43 -2.71
C LEU A 551 17.59 24.66 -2.71
N ASN A 552 17.97 24.04 -3.82
CA ASN A 552 19.26 23.38 -3.95
C ASN A 552 20.42 24.39 -3.84
N GLY A 553 20.25 25.59 -4.40
CA GLY A 553 21.19 26.71 -4.23
C GLY A 553 21.30 27.16 -2.77
N ALA A 554 20.18 27.31 -2.07
CA ALA A 554 20.11 27.72 -0.68
C ALA A 554 20.74 26.70 0.28
N LEU A 555 20.51 25.40 0.04
CA LEU A 555 21.08 24.31 0.84
C LEU A 555 22.60 24.22 0.68
N ASN A 556 23.14 24.63 -0.48
CA ASN A 556 24.57 24.55 -0.78
C ASN A 556 25.32 25.90 -0.63
N HIS A 557 24.63 27.03 -0.41
CA HIS A 557 25.26 28.35 -0.30
C HIS A 557 25.69 28.69 1.14
N GLN A 558 26.99 28.96 1.33
CA GLN A 558 27.52 29.42 2.62
C GLN A 558 26.90 30.78 2.99
N GLY A 559 26.23 30.86 4.14
CA GLY A 559 25.59 32.08 4.66
C GLY A 559 24.08 32.20 4.48
N PHE A 560 23.41 31.22 3.85
CA PHE A 560 21.93 31.20 3.80
C PHE A 560 21.31 30.93 5.17
N ALA A 561 21.89 30.01 5.95
CA ALA A 561 21.53 29.75 7.33
C ALA A 561 21.71 31.00 8.24
N ASP A 562 22.55 31.95 7.83
CA ASP A 562 22.86 33.16 8.60
C ASP A 562 21.89 34.33 8.37
N LYS A 563 20.93 34.18 7.46
CA LYS A 563 19.96 35.24 7.12
C LYS A 563 19.07 35.59 8.32
N PRO A 564 18.70 36.88 8.50
CA PRO A 564 17.88 37.32 9.64
C PRO A 564 16.54 36.58 9.77
N TRP A 565 15.86 36.34 8.65
CA TRP A 565 14.59 35.62 8.65
C TRP A 565 14.76 34.14 9.05
N MET A 566 15.88 33.50 8.67
CA MET A 566 16.18 32.11 9.04
C MET A 566 16.46 32.00 10.54
N LYS A 567 17.20 32.96 11.11
CA LYS A 567 17.45 33.07 12.56
C LYS A 567 16.19 33.39 13.37
N ALA A 568 15.17 34.00 12.75
CA ALA A 568 13.89 34.28 13.40
C ALA A 568 12.97 33.04 13.49
N LEU A 569 13.26 31.97 12.74
CA LEU A 569 12.48 30.72 12.82
C LEU A 569 12.73 30.00 14.14
N LYS A 570 11.80 29.14 14.56
CA LYS A 570 11.96 28.31 15.76
C LYS A 570 13.16 27.36 15.59
N GLN A 571 13.87 27.08 16.68
CA GLN A 571 15.07 26.22 16.68
C GLN A 571 14.90 24.89 15.91
N PRO A 572 13.81 24.11 16.10
CA PRO A 572 13.62 22.85 15.36
C PRO A 572 13.58 23.01 13.83
N VAL A 573 13.10 24.16 13.35
CA VAL A 573 13.02 24.47 11.92
C VAL A 573 14.41 24.75 11.37
N GLN A 574 15.22 25.48 12.13
CA GLN A 574 16.63 25.73 11.80
C GLN A 574 17.44 24.42 11.79
N ASP A 575 17.23 23.56 12.78
CA ASP A 575 17.93 22.28 12.87
C ASP A 575 17.53 21.33 11.72
N THR A 576 16.24 21.33 11.33
CA THR A 576 15.78 20.58 10.14
C THR A 576 16.46 21.08 8.87
N PHE A 577 16.57 22.40 8.67
CA PHE A 577 17.28 22.96 7.53
C PHE A 577 18.78 22.59 7.53
N LYS A 578 19.41 22.59 8.71
CA LYS A 578 20.79 22.13 8.88
C LYS A 578 20.94 20.65 8.52
N ALA A 579 20.03 19.79 8.96
CA ALA A 579 20.02 18.37 8.61
C ALA A 579 19.87 18.16 7.10
N LEU A 580 18.99 18.91 6.42
CA LEU A 580 18.88 18.90 4.96
C LEU A 580 20.20 19.30 4.28
N GLY A 581 20.88 20.35 4.75
CA GLY A 581 22.17 20.77 4.21
C GLY A 581 23.28 19.71 4.37
N GLN A 582 23.25 18.96 5.49
CA GLN A 582 24.17 17.83 5.70
C GLN A 582 23.87 16.67 4.75
N LEU A 583 22.59 16.38 4.49
CA LEU A 583 22.20 15.36 3.52
C LEU A 583 22.57 15.76 2.08
N ALA A 584 22.43 17.04 1.71
CA ALA A 584 22.78 17.56 0.39
C ALA A 584 24.26 17.36 0.01
N SER A 585 25.14 17.28 1.00
CA SER A 585 26.60 17.17 0.82
C SER A 585 27.17 15.79 1.16
N GLY A 586 26.35 14.86 1.68
CA GLY A 586 26.79 13.57 2.22
C GLY A 586 26.06 12.36 1.62
N ALA A 587 25.84 11.33 2.44
CA ALA A 587 25.22 10.07 2.02
C ALA A 587 23.77 10.21 1.52
N GLY A 588 23.07 11.28 1.90
CA GLY A 588 21.70 11.54 1.47
C GLY A 588 21.56 12.31 0.16
N LYS A 589 22.68 12.66 -0.51
CA LYS A 589 22.67 13.56 -1.67
C LYS A 589 21.78 13.04 -2.81
N ALA A 590 21.95 11.78 -3.19
CA ALA A 590 21.18 11.17 -4.28
C ALA A 590 19.67 11.15 -3.99
N THR A 591 19.29 10.80 -2.76
CA THR A 591 17.88 10.82 -2.32
C THR A 591 17.32 12.24 -2.37
N LEU A 592 18.06 13.22 -1.85
CA LEU A 592 17.61 14.61 -1.84
C LEU A 592 17.48 15.19 -3.25
N GLU A 593 18.45 14.94 -4.13
CA GLU A 593 18.38 15.33 -5.55
C GLU A 593 17.16 14.69 -6.24
N SER A 594 16.87 13.43 -5.93
CA SER A 594 15.69 12.74 -6.45
C SER A 594 14.38 13.32 -5.92
N VAL A 595 14.31 13.66 -4.63
CA VAL A 595 13.16 14.37 -4.02
C VAL A 595 12.92 15.74 -4.66
N LEU A 596 13.99 16.43 -5.04
CA LEU A 596 13.90 17.74 -5.70
C LEU A 596 13.42 17.62 -7.15
N LEU A 597 13.76 16.53 -7.84
CA LEU A 597 13.39 16.29 -9.25
C LEU A 597 12.00 15.64 -9.42
N ALA A 598 11.59 14.80 -8.48
CA ALA A 598 10.30 14.10 -8.46
C ALA A 598 9.16 15.02 -8.06
#